data_AF-E6LNT0-F1
#
_entry.id   AF-E6LNT0-F1
#
_cell.length_a   1.000
_cell.length_b   1.000
_cell.length_c   1.000
_cell.angle_alpha   90.00
_cell.angle_beta   90.00
_cell.angle_gamma   90.00
#
_symmetry.space_group_name_H-M   'P 1'
#
loop_
_entity.id
_entity.type
_entity.pdbx_description
1 polymer ?
#
loop_
_entity_poly.entity_id
_entity_poly.type
_entity_poly.pdbx_seq_one_letter_code
_entity_poly.pdbx_strand_id
1 'polypeptide(L)' 'MANEYKEKILELNDKVVLLQGEFTLSFRLVNLLKKEGLDVVAACSKRNVKEWKDDEGKYHKEMLFEFVQFRRY' A
#
# COMPACT_ATOMS: atom_id res chain seq x y z
N MET A 1 -3.55 -12.20 -14.79
CA MET A 1 -3.12 -11.08 -13.92
C MET A 1 -2.64 -11.56 -12.55
N ALA A 2 -3.50 -11.87 -11.56
CA ALA A 2 -3.00 -12.22 -10.21
C ALA A 2 -2.02 -13.43 -10.20
N ASN A 3 -2.34 -14.51 -10.90
CA ASN A 3 -1.43 -15.67 -11.00
C ASN A 3 -0.12 -15.33 -11.71
N GLU A 4 -0.16 -14.48 -12.74
CA GLU A 4 1.04 -14.05 -13.46
C GLU A 4 1.99 -13.26 -12.54
N TYR A 5 1.44 -12.34 -11.74
CA TYR A 5 2.22 -11.60 -10.75
C TYR A 5 2.72 -12.48 -9.61
N LYS A 6 1.95 -13.50 -9.21
CA LYS A 6 2.38 -14.48 -8.22
C LYS A 6 3.67 -15.17 -8.68
N GLU A 7 3.68 -15.72 -9.90
CA GLU A 7 4.88 -16.41 -10.41
C GLU A 7 6.08 -15.45 -10.51
N LYS A 8 5.89 -14.23 -11.03
CA LYS A 8 6.96 -13.21 -11.05
C LYS A 8 7.51 -12.87 -9.67
N ILE A 9 6.67 -12.83 -8.63
CA ILE A 9 7.09 -12.53 -7.26
C ILE A 9 7.85 -13.72 -6.66
N LEU A 10 7.42 -14.95 -6.93
CA LEU A 10 8.12 -16.15 -6.45
C LEU A 10 9.52 -16.28 -7.05
N GLU A 11 9.70 -15.88 -8.31
CA GLU A 11 11.01 -15.84 -8.99
C GLU A 11 12.01 -14.90 -8.31
N LEU A 12 11.53 -13.87 -7.58
CA LEU A 12 12.40 -12.94 -6.85
C LEU A 12 12.98 -13.56 -5.56
N ASN A 13 12.39 -14.66 -5.07
CA ASN A 13 12.85 -15.40 -3.89
C ASN A 13 12.94 -14.56 -2.60
N ASP A 14 12.09 -13.52 -2.47
CA ASP A 14 11.97 -12.71 -1.26
C ASP A 14 11.08 -13.38 -0.21
N LYS A 15 11.44 -13.21 1.08
CA LYS A 15 10.64 -13.72 2.20
C LYS A 15 9.44 -12.83 2.56
N VAL A 16 9.55 -11.54 2.27
CA VAL A 16 8.57 -10.52 2.65
C VAL A 16 8.23 -9.67 1.43
N VAL A 17 6.95 -9.46 1.16
CA VAL A 17 6.48 -8.70 0.00
C VAL A 17 5.59 -7.55 0.46
N LEU A 18 5.98 -6.32 0.11
CA LEU A 18 5.10 -5.16 0.19
C LEU A 18 4.10 -5.21 -0.96
N LEU A 19 2.83 -5.38 -0.64
CA LEU A 19 1.76 -5.49 -1.62
C LEU A 19 0.66 -4.50 -1.26
N GLN A 20 0.38 -3.56 -2.15
CA GLN A 20 -0.66 -2.53 -1.97
C GLN A 20 -1.08 -2.00 -3.35
N GLY A 21 -2.33 -1.57 -3.49
CA GLY A 21 -2.85 -1.07 -4.76
C GLY A 21 -4.35 -1.32 -4.91
N GLU A 22 -4.78 -1.64 -6.13
CA GLU A 22 -6.19 -1.92 -6.44
C GLU A 22 -6.72 -3.06 -5.58
N PHE A 23 -7.92 -2.86 -5.02
CA PHE A 23 -8.50 -3.71 -3.98
C PHE A 23 -8.63 -5.17 -4.40
N THR A 24 -9.26 -5.47 -5.55
CA THR A 24 -9.57 -6.85 -5.95
C THR A 24 -8.33 -7.64 -6.34
N LEU A 25 -7.40 -7.02 -7.07
CA LEU A 25 -6.12 -7.62 -7.43
C LEU A 25 -5.26 -7.85 -6.19
N SER A 26 -5.13 -6.85 -5.32
CA SER A 26 -4.33 -6.95 -4.10
C SER A 26 -4.87 -8.04 -3.17
N PHE A 27 -6.19 -8.05 -2.97
CA PHE A 27 -6.85 -9.09 -2.16
C PHE A 27 -6.59 -10.49 -2.70
N ARG A 28 -6.73 -10.70 -4.02
CA ARG A 28 -6.49 -12.01 -4.62
C ARG A 28 -5.01 -12.42 -4.50
N LEU A 29 -4.09 -11.51 -4.75
CA LEU A 29 -2.66 -11.81 -4.76
C LEU A 29 -2.09 -12.04 -3.35
N VAL A 30 -2.53 -11.28 -2.34
CA VAL A 30 -2.23 -11.53 -0.92
C VAL A 30 -2.58 -12.97 -0.54
N ASN A 31 -3.78 -13.42 -0.91
CA ASN A 31 -4.23 -14.78 -0.59
C ASN A 31 -3.42 -15.86 -1.31
N LEU A 32 -2.95 -15.59 -2.54
CA LEU A 32 -2.09 -16.53 -3.28
C LEU A 32 -0.70 -16.60 -2.64
N LEU A 33 -0.06 -15.47 -2.35
CA LEU A 33 1.29 -15.43 -1.79
C LEU A 33 1.36 -15.98 -0.36
N LYS A 34 0.33 -15.73 0.46
CA LYS A 34 0.22 -16.35 1.79
C LYS A 34 0.18 -17.88 1.74
N LYS A 35 -0.44 -18.47 0.71
CA LYS A 35 -0.47 -19.94 0.53
C LYS A 35 0.89 -20.53 0.19
N GLU A 36 1.75 -19.73 -0.43
CA GLU A 36 3.15 -20.09 -0.70
C GLU A 36 4.07 -19.84 0.52
N GLY A 37 3.52 -19.36 1.63
CA GLY A 37 4.26 -19.14 2.88
C GLY A 37 4.99 -17.79 2.96
N LEU A 38 4.72 -16.84 2.07
CA LEU A 38 5.33 -15.51 2.12
C LEU A 38 4.66 -14.59 3.15
N ASP A 39 5.47 -13.76 3.80
CA ASP A 39 5.01 -12.67 4.65
C ASP A 39 4.56 -11.49 3.76
N VAL A 40 3.26 -11.22 3.69
CA VAL A 40 2.73 -10.13 2.87
C VAL A 40 2.36 -8.93 3.75
N VAL A 41 2.88 -7.75 3.43
CA VAL A 41 2.68 -6.52 4.20
C VAL A 41 2.10 -5.38 3.35
N ALA A 42 1.41 -4.44 3.99
CA ALA A 42 0.96 -3.17 3.41
C ALA A 42 1.63 -1.99 4.10
N ALA A 43 1.95 -0.93 3.35
CA ALA A 43 2.40 0.33 3.94
C ALA A 43 1.20 1.09 4.50
N CYS A 44 1.31 1.52 5.76
CA CYS A 44 0.31 2.34 6.43
C CYS A 44 0.83 3.77 6.51
N SER A 45 0.12 4.71 5.88
CA SER A 45 0.44 6.14 5.96
C SER A 45 -0.61 6.90 6.77
N LYS A 46 -0.15 7.83 7.60
CA LYS A 46 -1.00 8.80 8.27
C LYS A 46 -1.28 9.94 7.31
N ARG A 47 -2.55 10.26 7.11
CA ARG A 47 -2.98 11.42 6.32
C ARG A 47 -3.27 12.59 7.24
N ASN A 48 -2.46 13.65 7.17
CA ASN A 48 -2.71 14.91 7.85
C ASN A 48 -3.17 15.93 6.81
N VAL A 49 -4.35 16.50 7.03
CA VAL A 49 -4.94 17.50 6.14
C VAL A 49 -4.99 18.83 6.89
N LYS A 50 -4.45 19.88 6.27
CA LYS A 50 -4.62 21.25 6.75
C LYS A 50 -5.37 22.04 5.70
N GLU A 51 -6.37 22.78 6.15
CA GLU A 51 -7.13 23.70 5.33
C GLU A 51 -7.09 25.06 6.00
N TRP A 52 -6.75 26.10 5.25
CA TRP A 52 -6.69 27.47 5.76
C TRP A 52 -7.07 28.46 4.67
N LYS A 53 -7.39 29.69 5.10
CA LYS A 53 -7.63 30.82 4.21
C LYS A 53 -6.48 31.81 4.42
N ASP A 54 -5.87 32.29 3.35
CA ASP A 54 -4.83 33.33 3.46
C ASP A 54 -5.44 34.73 3.64
N ASP A 55 -4.58 35.72 3.81
CA ASP A 55 -4.96 37.12 4.03
C ASP A 55 -5.67 37.74 2.81
N GLU A 56 -5.48 37.19 1.62
CA GLU A 56 -6.18 37.58 0.38
C GLU A 56 -7.54 36.87 0.24
N GLY A 57 -7.86 35.99 1.18
CA GLY A 57 -9.12 35.27 1.21
C GLY A 57 -9.16 34.02 0.32
N LYS A 58 -8.02 33.53 -0.18
CA LYS A 58 -7.91 32.31 -0.97
C LYS A 58 -7.82 31.09 -0.04
N TYR A 59 -8.53 30.03 -0.42
CA TYR A 59 -8.47 28.75 0.29
C TYR A 59 -7.26 27.94 -0.16
N HIS A 60 -6.58 27.37 0.82
CA HIS A 60 -5.46 26.46 0.65
C HIS A 60 -5.76 25.13 1.31
N LYS A 61 -5.23 24.07 0.71
CA LYS A 61 -5.31 22.71 1.23
C LYS A 61 -3.98 22.01 1.08
N GLU A 62 -3.43 21.57 2.20
CA GLU A 62 -2.24 20.72 2.27
C GLU A 62 -2.69 19.31 2.66
N MET A 63 -2.27 18.30 1.89
CA MET A 63 -2.44 16.90 2.23
C MET A 63 -1.08 16.24 2.39
N LEU A 64 -0.67 16.00 3.63
CA LEU A 64 0.57 15.32 3.97
C LEU A 64 0.30 13.84 4.24
N PHE A 65 1.05 12.95 3.58
CA PHE A 65 1.00 11.51 3.79
C PHE A 65 2.32 11.04 4.38
N GLU A 66 2.33 10.72 5.68
CA GLU A 66 3.53 10.29 6.39
C GLU A 66 3.52 8.77 6.52
N PHE A 67 4.59 8.09 6.10
CA PHE A 67 4.75 6.66 6.35
C PHE A 67 4.82 6.40 7.87
N VAL A 68 4.05 5.42 8.35
CA VAL A 68 4.02 5.04 9.77
C VAL A 68 4.70 3.70 9.99
N GLN A 69 4.26 2.67 9.26
CA GLN A 69 4.73 1.30 9.44
C GLN A 69 4.30 0.39 8.29
N PHE A 70 4.90 -0.79 8.24
CA PHE A 70 4.35 -1.93 7.52
C PHE A 70 3.44 -2.76 8.42
N ARG A 71 2.31 -3.23 7.90
CA ARG A 71 1.39 -4.13 8.60
C ARG A 71 1.22 -5.42 7.80
N ARG A 72 1.35 -6.59 8.44
CA ARG A 72 1.01 -7.87 7.80
C ARG A 72 -0.48 -7.91 7.46
N TYR A 73 -0.80 -8.41 6.28
CA TYR A 73 -2.17 -8.77 5.91
C TYR A 73 -2.71 -9.90 6.76
#